data_AF-A0A8N1S9I2-F1
#
_entry.id   AF-A0A8N1S9I2-F1
#
_cell.length_a   1.000
_cell.length_b   1.000
_cell.length_c   1.000
_cell.angle_alpha   90.00
_cell.angle_beta   90.00
_cell.angle_gamma   90.00
#
_symmetry.space_group_name_H-M   'P 1'
#
loop_
_entity.id
_entity.type
_entity.pdbx_description
1 polymer ?
#
loop_
_entity_poly.entity_id
_entity_poly.type
_entity_poly.pdbx_seq_one_letter_code
_entity_poly.pdbx_strand_id
1 'polypeptide(L)'
;MSISVVSIWSENIVAAKNFALSLNKHMVFINSHMEFAGGRTVLPYMDICFLNWKEYKFNTICKEKSDMTDLAKSKNRMNILNISETNCLIYHLFYDGMWQKPTQNTYWKHNDILWANATNSDIVRCYESAKKGFEIWSAKSVKSRIEILSNLESMLNSAGKPVLAAIIIRCRNLEKICLKVTGFTSVIAKVEMMHNRIPLGVIILKEKNENILFIRLLQTLITGNTVIVINDVNSCNLLPYCEMFTTCGIPAGVINLLSCENINVLENRLCSGQYSDYIKAFFDKSTTTSGQSYIKSYKNLTMSKQIVIPSK
;
A
#
# COMPACT_ATOMS: atom_id res chain seq x y z
N MET A 1 -4.81 -12.33 -10.96
CA MET A 1 -3.37 -12.23 -11.29
C MET A 1 -2.82 -13.62 -11.64
N SER A 2 -2.00 -13.72 -12.68
CA SER A 2 -1.28 -14.97 -13.02
C SER A 2 0.17 -14.87 -12.55
N ILE A 3 0.85 -16.02 -12.39
CA ILE A 3 2.30 -16.03 -12.21
C ILE A 3 2.92 -15.34 -13.43
N SER A 4 3.60 -14.22 -13.19
CA SER A 4 4.28 -13.47 -14.24
C SER A 4 5.73 -13.90 -14.36
N VAL A 5 6.04 -14.56 -15.49
CA VAL A 5 7.36 -15.05 -15.86
C VAL A 5 7.85 -14.28 -17.08
N VAL A 6 9.11 -13.87 -17.07
CA VAL A 6 9.76 -13.21 -18.21
C VAL A 6 11.11 -13.88 -18.49
N SER A 7 11.44 -14.04 -19.77
CA SER A 7 12.79 -14.41 -20.20
C SER A 7 13.46 -13.23 -20.88
N ILE A 8 14.72 -12.96 -20.53
CA ILE A 8 15.57 -11.94 -21.12
C ILE A 8 16.72 -12.65 -21.84
N TRP A 9 16.89 -12.35 -23.13
CA TRP A 9 18.01 -12.84 -23.92
C TRP A 9 19.00 -11.71 -24.16
N SER A 10 20.22 -11.86 -23.67
CA SER A 10 21.27 -10.83 -23.77
C SER A 10 22.65 -11.44 -23.57
N GLU A 11 23.59 -11.06 -24.42
CA GLU A 11 25.02 -11.36 -24.24
C GLU A 11 25.64 -10.51 -23.11
N ASN A 12 25.11 -9.31 -22.89
CA ASN A 12 25.51 -8.46 -21.77
C ASN A 12 24.75 -8.87 -20.51
N ILE A 13 25.36 -9.78 -19.74
CA ILE A 13 24.78 -10.32 -18.50
C ILE A 13 24.58 -9.23 -17.43
N VAL A 14 25.47 -8.24 -17.35
CA VAL A 14 25.34 -7.15 -16.36
C VAL A 14 24.11 -6.30 -16.65
N ALA A 15 23.91 -5.90 -17.91
CA ALA A 15 22.72 -5.17 -18.33
C ALA A 15 21.45 -6.00 -18.11
N ALA A 16 21.49 -7.30 -18.44
CA ALA A 16 20.37 -8.21 -18.23
C ALA A 16 19.99 -8.35 -16.75
N LYS A 17 20.98 -8.48 -15.84
CA LYS A 17 20.75 -8.52 -14.39
C LYS A 17 20.11 -7.22 -13.89
N ASN A 18 20.63 -6.07 -14.32
CA ASN A 18 20.10 -4.76 -13.92
C ASN A 18 18.66 -4.56 -14.41
N PHE A 19 18.37 -4.93 -15.67
CA PHE A 19 17.03 -4.90 -16.22
C PHE A 19 16.10 -5.90 -15.50
N ALA A 20 16.58 -7.14 -15.27
CA ALA A 20 15.84 -8.14 -14.53
C ALA A 20 15.46 -7.64 -13.14
N LEU A 21 16.35 -6.92 -12.43
CA LEU A 21 16.09 -6.34 -11.12
C LEU A 21 15.00 -5.27 -11.12
N SER A 22 14.88 -4.46 -12.18
CA SER A 22 13.88 -3.37 -12.27
C SER A 22 12.46 -3.86 -12.60
N LEU A 23 12.31 -5.07 -13.14
CA LEU A 23 11.00 -5.61 -13.51
C LEU A 23 10.15 -6.03 -12.30
N ASN A 24 8.91 -5.57 -12.20
CA ASN A 24 7.95 -6.10 -11.21
C ASN A 24 7.33 -7.43 -11.68
N LYS A 25 8.18 -8.46 -11.79
CA LYS A 25 7.84 -9.83 -12.23
C LYS A 25 8.26 -10.83 -11.16
N HIS A 26 7.48 -11.90 -11.01
CA HIS A 26 7.72 -12.91 -9.98
C HIS A 26 8.98 -13.73 -10.29
N MET A 27 9.16 -14.06 -11.56
CA MET A 27 10.30 -14.84 -12.03
C MET A 27 10.87 -14.23 -13.31
N VAL A 28 12.20 -14.12 -13.34
CA VAL A 28 12.94 -13.66 -14.52
C VAL A 28 14.03 -14.67 -14.83
N PHE A 29 14.04 -15.18 -16.06
CA PHE A 29 15.10 -16.05 -16.56
C PHE A 29 16.02 -15.25 -17.49
N ILE A 30 17.33 -15.35 -17.32
CA ILE A 30 18.30 -14.70 -18.21
C ILE A 30 18.97 -15.79 -19.03
N ASN A 31 18.83 -15.72 -20.36
CA ASN A 31 19.33 -16.71 -21.31
C ASN A 31 18.82 -18.14 -21.05
N SER A 32 17.65 -18.26 -20.43
CA SER A 32 16.87 -19.49 -20.32
C SER A 32 15.38 -19.20 -20.24
N HIS A 33 14.58 -20.25 -20.19
CA HIS A 33 13.13 -20.15 -20.05
C HIS A 33 12.61 -21.36 -19.26
N MET A 34 11.90 -21.10 -18.15
CA MET A 34 11.25 -22.12 -17.32
C MET A 34 12.19 -23.26 -16.86
N GLU A 35 13.46 -22.93 -16.61
CA GLU A 35 14.45 -23.91 -16.15
C GLU A 35 14.49 -23.94 -14.61
N PHE A 36 13.81 -24.92 -14.01
CA PHE A 36 13.61 -24.98 -12.55
C PHE A 36 14.80 -25.56 -11.76
N ALA A 37 15.94 -25.79 -12.42
CA ALA A 37 17.22 -26.12 -11.79
C ALA A 37 17.13 -27.29 -10.76
N GLY A 38 16.48 -28.40 -11.14
CA GLY A 38 16.32 -29.56 -10.27
C GLY A 38 15.45 -29.32 -9.02
N GLY A 39 14.49 -28.40 -9.10
CA GLY A 39 13.58 -28.07 -7.99
C GLY A 39 14.09 -26.99 -7.04
N ARG A 40 15.26 -26.38 -7.32
CA ARG A 40 15.78 -25.25 -6.53
C ARG A 40 15.06 -23.93 -6.82
N THR A 41 14.40 -23.83 -7.97
CA THR A 41 13.55 -22.69 -8.32
C THR A 41 12.14 -22.98 -7.83
N VAL A 42 11.60 -22.15 -6.95
CA VAL A 42 10.28 -22.39 -6.32
C VAL A 42 9.28 -21.35 -6.81
N LEU A 43 8.13 -21.79 -7.32
CA LEU A 43 7.05 -20.86 -7.67
C LEU A 43 6.49 -20.19 -6.40
N PRO A 44 6.29 -18.87 -6.38
CA PRO A 44 5.73 -18.16 -5.22
C PRO A 44 4.19 -18.34 -5.14
N TYR A 45 3.72 -19.58 -5.17
CA TYR A 45 2.31 -19.93 -5.30
C TYR A 45 1.45 -19.36 -4.16
N MET A 46 1.91 -19.50 -2.91
CA MET A 46 1.16 -19.02 -1.74
C MET A 46 0.97 -17.50 -1.75
N ASP A 47 2.02 -16.75 -2.07
CA ASP A 47 1.96 -15.29 -2.15
C ASP A 47 1.00 -14.85 -3.28
N ILE A 48 0.99 -15.57 -4.40
CA ILE A 48 0.12 -15.28 -5.55
C ILE A 48 -1.34 -15.63 -5.26
N CYS A 49 -1.61 -16.76 -4.61
CA CYS A 49 -2.96 -17.11 -4.16
C CYS A 49 -3.55 -16.03 -3.25
N PHE A 50 -2.73 -15.47 -2.35
CA PHE A 50 -3.13 -14.37 -1.50
C PHE A 50 -3.49 -13.10 -2.29
N LEU A 51 -2.67 -12.71 -3.28
CA LEU A 51 -2.97 -11.56 -4.13
C LEU A 51 -4.22 -11.79 -5.01
N ASN A 52 -4.37 -13.00 -5.55
CA ASN A 52 -5.55 -13.39 -6.33
C ASN A 52 -6.83 -13.33 -5.52
N TRP A 53 -6.78 -13.75 -4.26
CA TRP A 53 -7.90 -13.62 -3.35
C TRP A 53 -8.30 -12.15 -3.15
N LYS A 54 -7.32 -11.26 -2.90
CA LYS A 54 -7.57 -9.81 -2.79
C LYS A 54 -8.21 -9.23 -4.05
N GLU A 55 -7.67 -9.57 -5.22
CA GLU A 55 -8.18 -9.07 -6.50
C GLU A 55 -9.57 -9.61 -6.82
N TYR A 56 -9.81 -10.91 -6.59
CA TYR A 56 -11.13 -11.52 -6.74
C TYR A 56 -12.17 -10.85 -5.85
N LYS A 57 -11.83 -10.60 -4.59
CA LYS A 57 -12.69 -9.88 -3.65
C LYS A 57 -12.99 -8.46 -4.14
N PHE A 58 -11.97 -7.71 -4.56
CA PHE A 58 -12.19 -6.38 -5.11
C PHE A 58 -13.08 -6.40 -6.37
N ASN A 59 -12.88 -7.35 -7.28
CA ASN A 59 -13.74 -7.53 -8.45
C ASN A 59 -15.19 -7.88 -8.07
N THR A 60 -15.40 -8.55 -6.94
CA THR A 60 -16.74 -8.82 -6.40
C THR A 60 -17.40 -7.53 -5.93
N ILE A 61 -16.66 -6.68 -5.20
CA ILE A 61 -17.12 -5.35 -4.75
C ILE A 61 -17.52 -4.46 -5.93
N CYS A 62 -16.76 -4.52 -7.04
CA CYS A 62 -17.08 -3.79 -8.27
C CYS A 62 -18.38 -4.26 -8.94
N LYS A 63 -18.69 -5.56 -8.84
CA LYS A 63 -19.90 -6.16 -9.42
C LYS A 63 -21.13 -6.00 -8.54
N GLU A 64 -20.94 -5.80 -7.24
CA GLU A 64 -22.03 -5.53 -6.30
C GLU A 64 -22.66 -4.16 -6.60
N LYS A 65 -23.82 -4.16 -7.24
CA LYS A 65 -24.72 -2.99 -7.38
C LYS A 65 -25.37 -2.60 -6.04
N SER A 66 -24.60 -2.55 -4.97
CA SER A 66 -25.09 -2.38 -3.59
C SER A 66 -25.30 -0.91 -3.21
N ASP A 67 -25.77 -0.09 -4.15
CA ASP A 67 -26.05 1.32 -3.88
C ASP A 67 -27.30 1.57 -3.01
N MET A 68 -27.99 0.54 -2.49
CA MET A 68 -29.27 0.74 -1.80
C MET A 68 -29.44 0.18 -0.38
N THR A 69 -28.78 -0.92 0.05
CA THR A 69 -29.28 -1.64 1.25
C THR A 69 -28.39 -1.59 2.50
N ASP A 70 -27.05 -1.53 2.39
CA ASP A 70 -26.19 -1.62 3.59
C ASP A 70 -25.69 -0.26 4.12
N LEU A 71 -25.78 0.81 3.33
CA LEU A 71 -25.36 2.16 3.74
C LEU A 71 -26.48 2.96 4.46
N ALA A 72 -27.69 2.38 4.55
CA ALA A 72 -28.89 3.06 5.04
C ALA A 72 -29.01 3.18 6.57
N LYS A 73 -28.17 2.49 7.36
CA LYS A 73 -28.24 2.50 8.84
C LYS A 73 -27.31 3.51 9.51
N SER A 74 -27.07 4.66 8.87
CA SER A 74 -26.37 5.77 9.50
C SER A 74 -27.35 6.52 10.42
N LYS A 75 -27.08 6.55 11.73
CA LYS A 75 -27.95 7.21 12.72
C LYS A 75 -27.86 8.74 12.61
N ASN A 76 -26.74 9.26 12.10
CA ASN A 76 -26.45 10.70 12.00
C ASN A 76 -26.30 11.18 10.55
N ARG A 77 -26.95 10.51 9.59
CA ARG A 77 -26.83 10.83 8.17
C ARG A 77 -27.37 12.23 7.87
N MET A 78 -26.55 13.07 7.27
CA MET A 78 -26.98 14.34 6.66
C MET A 78 -26.69 14.31 5.16
N ASN A 79 -27.65 14.77 4.36
CA ASN A 79 -27.44 15.05 2.93
C ASN A 79 -27.14 16.54 2.75
N ILE A 80 -26.16 16.88 1.90
CA ILE A 80 -25.65 18.26 1.74
C ILE A 80 -26.72 19.30 1.37
N LEU A 81 -27.86 18.89 0.80
CA LEU A 81 -28.94 19.82 0.41
C LEU A 81 -29.47 20.70 1.57
N ASN A 82 -29.17 20.37 2.83
CA ASN A 82 -29.55 21.14 4.02
C ASN A 82 -28.39 21.90 4.72
N ILE A 83 -27.18 21.97 4.14
CA ILE A 83 -25.95 22.45 4.83
C ILE A 83 -25.71 23.96 4.69
N SER A 84 -26.46 24.68 3.84
CA SER A 84 -26.29 26.12 3.63
C SER A 84 -26.44 26.98 4.91
N GLU A 85 -26.82 26.39 6.04
CA GLU A 85 -27.03 27.03 7.34
C GLU A 85 -26.07 26.55 8.45
N THR A 86 -25.13 25.63 8.18
CA THR A 86 -24.26 25.05 9.24
C THR A 86 -22.81 25.53 9.16
N ASN A 87 -22.32 26.21 10.22
CA ASN A 87 -20.91 26.61 10.43
C ASN A 87 -19.95 25.42 10.69
N CYS A 88 -20.26 24.22 10.19
CA CYS A 88 -19.49 23.02 10.46
C CYS A 88 -18.30 22.87 9.51
N LEU A 89 -17.16 22.41 10.04
CA LEU A 89 -16.03 22.00 9.21
C LEU A 89 -16.39 20.74 8.41
N ILE A 90 -16.05 20.70 7.13
CA ILE A 90 -16.39 19.58 6.24
C ILE A 90 -15.14 18.83 5.81
N TYR A 91 -15.10 17.55 6.12
CA TYR A 91 -14.03 16.63 5.76
C TYR A 91 -14.48 15.70 4.63
N HIS A 92 -13.84 15.87 3.48
CA HIS A 92 -14.06 15.07 2.29
C HIS A 92 -13.21 13.79 2.27
N LEU A 93 -13.47 12.92 1.30
CA LEU A 93 -12.60 11.79 1.00
C LEU A 93 -11.34 12.32 0.29
N PHE A 94 -10.25 11.52 0.24
CA PHE A 94 -9.04 11.92 -0.48
C PHE A 94 -8.53 10.77 -1.34
N TYR A 95 -8.56 10.93 -2.65
CA TYR A 95 -8.01 9.98 -3.63
C TYR A 95 -7.76 10.71 -4.96
N ASP A 96 -6.99 10.10 -5.86
CA ASP A 96 -6.45 10.75 -7.07
C ASP A 96 -5.63 12.02 -6.78
N GLY A 97 -5.07 12.12 -5.57
CA GLY A 97 -4.25 13.27 -5.14
C GLY A 97 -5.06 14.53 -4.80
N MET A 98 -6.37 14.42 -4.62
CA MET A 98 -7.23 15.57 -4.35
C MET A 98 -8.42 15.21 -3.43
N TRP A 99 -9.06 16.25 -2.89
CA TRP A 99 -10.29 16.12 -2.10
C TRP A 99 -11.48 15.72 -2.98
N GLN A 100 -12.28 14.77 -2.50
CA GLN A 100 -13.37 14.15 -3.24
C GLN A 100 -14.65 14.19 -2.41
N LYS A 101 -15.70 14.80 -2.97
CA LYS A 101 -17.05 14.72 -2.39
C LYS A 101 -17.53 13.26 -2.50
N PRO A 102 -18.18 12.70 -1.45
CA PRO A 102 -18.73 11.36 -1.52
C PRO A 102 -19.83 11.32 -2.59
N THR A 103 -19.91 10.21 -3.33
CA THR A 103 -20.76 10.09 -4.52
C THR A 103 -22.24 10.41 -4.25
N GLN A 104 -22.76 10.05 -3.07
CA GLN A 104 -24.14 10.34 -2.67
C GLN A 104 -24.31 11.65 -1.88
N ASN A 105 -23.27 12.49 -1.76
CA ASN A 105 -23.27 13.71 -0.94
C ASN A 105 -23.71 13.46 0.52
N THR A 106 -23.34 12.30 1.05
CA THR A 106 -23.70 11.83 2.39
C THR A 106 -22.59 12.08 3.39
N TYR A 107 -22.94 12.63 4.55
CA TYR A 107 -22.02 12.91 5.64
C TYR A 107 -22.59 12.42 6.97
N TRP A 108 -21.74 12.25 7.97
CA TRP A 108 -22.17 12.15 9.37
C TRP A 108 -21.54 13.25 10.20
N LYS A 109 -22.29 13.74 11.19
CA LYS A 109 -21.84 14.79 12.10
C LYS A 109 -21.21 14.19 13.36
N HIS A 110 -20.03 14.69 13.73
CA HIS A 110 -19.39 14.40 15.01
C HIS A 110 -18.56 15.60 15.46
N ASN A 111 -18.78 16.12 16.67
CA ASN A 111 -18.10 17.28 17.24
C ASN A 111 -18.05 18.50 16.29
N ASP A 112 -19.19 18.85 15.70
CA ASP A 112 -19.33 19.95 14.72
C ASP A 112 -18.48 19.83 13.45
N ILE A 113 -17.98 18.63 13.17
CA ILE A 113 -17.32 18.26 11.92
C ILE A 113 -18.24 17.31 11.15
N LEU A 114 -18.40 17.59 9.86
CA LEU A 114 -19.11 16.73 8.92
C LEU A 114 -18.09 15.89 8.16
N TRP A 115 -18.20 14.57 8.29
CA TRP A 115 -17.29 13.62 7.67
C TRP A 115 -17.97 12.91 6.52
N ALA A 116 -17.28 12.80 5.38
CA ALA A 116 -17.83 12.19 4.17
C ALA A 116 -18.06 10.68 4.33
N ASN A 117 -19.28 10.23 4.03
CA ASN A 117 -19.72 8.82 4.04
C ASN A 117 -19.47 8.16 2.71
N ALA A 118 -18.35 7.44 2.66
CA ALA A 118 -17.94 6.64 1.52
C ALA A 118 -19.00 5.58 1.20
N THR A 119 -19.45 5.62 -0.04
CA THR A 119 -20.34 4.64 -0.65
C THR A 119 -19.54 3.53 -1.33
N ASN A 120 -20.20 2.50 -1.87
CA ASN A 120 -19.51 1.49 -2.66
C ASN A 120 -18.81 2.12 -3.90
N SER A 121 -19.48 3.07 -4.56
CA SER A 121 -18.87 3.83 -5.67
C SER A 121 -17.59 4.53 -5.25
N ASP A 122 -17.57 5.16 -4.07
CA ASP A 122 -16.37 5.85 -3.56
C ASP A 122 -15.23 4.86 -3.25
N ILE A 123 -15.56 3.69 -2.69
CA ILE A 123 -14.60 2.61 -2.41
C ILE A 123 -13.95 2.14 -3.72
N VAL A 124 -14.75 1.88 -4.76
CA VAL A 124 -14.26 1.43 -6.07
C VAL A 124 -13.34 2.48 -6.70
N ARG A 125 -13.75 3.75 -6.73
CA ARG A 125 -12.93 4.85 -7.28
C ARG A 125 -11.62 5.02 -6.53
N CYS A 126 -11.67 5.01 -5.20
CA CYS A 126 -10.48 5.13 -4.35
C CYS A 126 -9.50 3.97 -4.54
N TYR A 127 -10.01 2.74 -4.70
CA TYR A 127 -9.15 1.59 -4.96
C TYR A 127 -8.52 1.61 -6.36
N GLU A 128 -9.26 2.03 -7.38
CA GLU A 128 -8.70 2.22 -8.73
C GLU A 128 -7.66 3.35 -8.75
N SER A 129 -7.88 4.45 -8.01
CA SER A 129 -6.85 5.46 -7.73
C SER A 129 -5.60 4.83 -7.11
N ALA A 130 -5.78 3.98 -6.08
CA ALA A 130 -4.68 3.29 -5.41
C ALA A 130 -3.89 2.35 -6.34
N LYS A 131 -4.56 1.68 -7.28
CA LYS A 131 -3.93 0.84 -8.30
C LYS A 131 -3.11 1.66 -9.30
N LYS A 132 -3.65 2.76 -9.82
CA LYS A 132 -2.92 3.68 -10.70
C LYS A 132 -1.69 4.26 -10.00
N GLY A 133 -1.86 4.70 -8.75
CA GLY A 133 -0.76 5.15 -7.91
C GLY A 133 0.31 4.07 -7.71
N PHE A 134 -0.10 2.80 -7.59
CA PHE A 134 0.81 1.67 -7.42
C PHE A 134 1.70 1.43 -8.64
N GLU A 135 1.17 1.55 -9.86
CA GLU A 135 1.95 1.43 -11.09
C GLU A 135 3.09 2.45 -11.13
N ILE A 136 2.83 3.69 -10.71
CA ILE A 136 3.83 4.76 -10.65
C ILE A 136 4.82 4.55 -9.49
N TRP A 137 4.30 4.23 -8.30
CA TRP A 137 5.08 4.19 -7.07
C TRP A 137 5.99 2.98 -6.94
N SER A 138 5.50 1.82 -7.37
CA SER A 138 6.26 0.56 -7.37
C SER A 138 7.40 0.55 -8.39
N ALA A 139 7.31 1.37 -9.44
CA ALA A 139 8.36 1.53 -10.45
C ALA A 139 9.54 2.41 -9.97
N LYS A 140 9.33 3.25 -8.95
CA LYS A 140 10.42 4.06 -8.37
C LYS A 140 11.40 3.18 -7.61
N SER A 141 12.66 3.60 -7.52
CA SER A 141 13.64 2.94 -6.65
C SER A 141 13.33 3.21 -5.17
N VAL A 142 13.76 2.31 -4.27
CA VAL A 142 13.65 2.53 -2.81
C VAL A 142 14.26 3.88 -2.42
N LYS A 143 15.43 4.22 -2.98
CA LYS A 143 16.11 5.50 -2.75
C LYS A 143 15.24 6.68 -3.15
N SER A 144 14.66 6.67 -4.35
CA SER A 144 13.77 7.74 -4.82
C SER A 144 12.52 7.89 -3.93
N ARG A 145 11.95 6.77 -3.48
CA ARG A 145 10.81 6.82 -2.54
C ARG A 145 11.20 7.44 -1.20
N ILE A 146 12.36 7.08 -0.65
CA ILE A 146 12.87 7.66 0.61
C ILE A 146 13.17 9.14 0.47
N GLU A 147 13.70 9.58 -0.67
CA GLU A 147 13.95 10.99 -0.97
C GLU A 147 12.64 11.79 -1.04
N ILE A 148 11.62 11.29 -1.73
CA ILE A 148 10.28 11.92 -1.75
C ILE A 148 9.69 11.99 -0.33
N LEU A 149 9.76 10.89 0.44
CA LEU A 149 9.28 10.87 1.83
C LEU A 149 10.12 11.74 2.77
N SER A 150 11.34 12.11 2.39
CA SER A 150 12.20 13.00 3.16
C SER A 150 11.75 14.46 3.09
N ASN A 151 11.06 14.86 2.01
CA ASN A 151 10.43 16.18 1.93
C ASN A 151 9.32 16.34 2.98
N LEU A 152 8.68 15.24 3.38
CA LEU A 152 7.65 15.25 4.42
C LEU A 152 8.24 15.53 5.81
N GLU A 153 9.50 15.18 6.06
CA GLU A 153 10.17 15.49 7.32
C GLU A 153 10.22 16.99 7.59
N SER A 154 10.67 17.78 6.61
CA SER A 154 10.79 19.23 6.75
C SER A 154 9.42 19.88 6.93
N MET A 155 8.42 19.46 6.13
CA MET A 155 7.04 19.94 6.27
C MET A 155 6.45 19.64 7.65
N LEU A 156 6.66 18.43 8.18
CA LEU A 156 6.19 18.06 9.52
C LEU A 156 6.87 18.88 10.61
N ASN A 157 8.17 19.15 10.49
CA ASN A 157 8.87 20.02 11.44
C ASN A 157 8.31 21.44 11.41
N SER A 158 8.12 22.03 10.23
CA SER A 158 7.52 23.36 10.07
C SER A 158 6.08 23.42 10.58
N ALA A 159 5.34 22.32 10.50
CA ALA A 159 3.98 22.19 11.03
C ALA A 159 3.93 21.84 12.54
N GLY A 160 5.07 21.86 13.25
CA GLY A 160 5.12 21.61 14.69
C GLY A 160 4.90 20.13 15.08
N LYS A 161 5.22 19.19 14.19
CA LYS A 161 5.09 17.73 14.38
C LYS A 161 6.46 17.01 14.43
N PRO A 162 7.40 17.40 15.34
CA PRO A 162 8.76 16.87 15.35
C PRO A 162 8.83 15.36 15.67
N VAL A 163 7.86 14.83 16.42
CA VAL A 163 7.79 13.38 16.70
C VAL A 163 7.55 12.60 15.41
N LEU A 164 6.68 13.07 14.52
CA LEU A 164 6.41 12.42 13.24
C LEU A 164 7.59 12.57 12.28
N ALA A 165 8.26 13.72 12.27
CA ALA A 165 9.49 13.92 11.51
C ALA A 165 10.59 12.94 11.96
N ALA A 166 10.75 12.72 13.27
CA ALA A 166 11.70 11.74 13.79
C ALA A 166 11.40 10.30 13.34
N ILE A 167 10.12 9.94 13.13
CA ILE A 167 9.74 8.64 12.57
C ILE A 167 10.27 8.51 11.13
N ILE A 168 10.16 9.55 10.30
CA ILE A 168 10.67 9.54 8.92
C ILE A 168 12.17 9.31 8.90
N ILE A 169 12.93 10.05 9.73
CA ILE A 169 14.38 9.90 9.86
C ILE A 169 14.73 8.45 10.21
N ARG A 170 14.02 7.86 11.18
CA ARG A 170 14.24 6.48 11.59
C ARG A 170 13.95 5.49 10.46
N CYS A 171 12.88 5.72 9.70
CA CYS A 171 12.48 4.90 8.56
C CYS A 171 13.47 4.97 7.40
N ARG A 172 14.32 6.00 7.27
CA ARG A 172 15.40 6.01 6.25
C ARG A 172 16.35 4.82 6.36
N ASN A 173 16.61 4.34 7.58
CA ASN A 173 17.45 3.17 7.80
C ASN A 173 16.86 1.87 7.19
N LEU A 174 15.58 1.88 6.79
CA LEU A 174 14.95 0.76 6.07
C LEU A 174 15.55 0.53 4.69
N GLU A 175 16.20 1.53 4.09
CA GLU A 175 16.89 1.37 2.81
C GLU A 175 17.87 0.17 2.83
N LYS A 176 18.68 0.09 3.89
CA LYS A 176 19.66 -0.99 4.10
C LYS A 176 19.02 -2.37 4.22
N ILE A 177 17.76 -2.43 4.66
CA ILE A 177 17.00 -3.68 4.79
C ILE A 177 16.39 -4.04 3.44
N CYS A 178 15.81 -3.06 2.73
CA CYS A 178 15.11 -3.27 1.47
C CYS A 178 16.06 -3.64 0.32
N LEU A 179 17.29 -3.09 0.30
CA LEU A 179 18.24 -3.27 -0.80
C LEU A 179 19.03 -4.59 -0.76
N LYS A 180 18.77 -5.49 0.20
CA LYS A 180 19.48 -6.78 0.28
C LYS A 180 19.00 -7.73 -0.82
N VAL A 181 19.65 -7.66 -1.98
CA VAL A 181 19.64 -8.74 -2.97
C VAL A 181 20.52 -9.85 -2.45
N THR A 182 19.95 -11.04 -2.26
CA THR A 182 20.72 -12.23 -1.86
C THR A 182 20.80 -13.18 -3.03
N GLY A 183 21.98 -13.74 -3.29
CA GLY A 183 22.15 -14.71 -4.36
C GLY A 183 22.99 -15.90 -3.92
N PHE A 184 22.85 -17.01 -4.64
CA PHE A 184 23.75 -18.15 -4.52
C PHE A 184 23.96 -18.79 -5.89
N THR A 185 25.12 -19.43 -6.04
CA THR A 185 25.44 -20.24 -7.21
C THR A 185 25.38 -21.71 -6.82
N SER A 186 24.62 -22.50 -7.58
CA SER A 186 24.60 -23.95 -7.44
C SER A 186 25.45 -24.56 -8.54
N VAL A 187 26.59 -25.13 -8.15
CA VAL A 187 27.47 -25.88 -9.07
C VAL A 187 26.76 -27.13 -9.61
N ILE A 188 26.01 -27.82 -8.75
CA ILE A 188 25.27 -29.06 -9.11
C ILE A 188 24.15 -28.75 -10.10
N ALA A 189 23.37 -27.70 -9.85
CA ALA A 189 22.27 -27.32 -10.72
C ALA A 189 22.72 -26.42 -11.89
N LYS A 190 24.02 -26.07 -11.98
CA LYS A 190 24.60 -25.13 -12.94
C LYS A 190 23.78 -23.85 -13.11
N VAL A 191 23.43 -23.21 -11.99
CA VAL A 191 22.59 -22.00 -12.00
C VAL A 191 23.06 -21.00 -10.96
N GLU A 192 23.13 -19.72 -11.34
CA GLU A 192 23.16 -18.58 -10.44
C GLU A 192 21.71 -18.10 -10.18
N MET A 193 21.34 -17.96 -8.92
CA MET A 193 20.04 -17.43 -8.50
C MET A 193 20.22 -16.15 -7.73
N MET A 194 19.46 -15.12 -8.10
CA MET A 194 19.32 -13.89 -7.33
C MET A 194 17.89 -13.77 -6.80
N HIS A 195 17.77 -13.39 -5.53
CA HIS A 195 16.52 -13.17 -4.85
C HIS A 195 16.38 -11.68 -4.56
N ASN A 196 15.24 -11.12 -4.98
CA ASN A 196 14.82 -9.79 -4.62
C ASN A 196 13.37 -9.87 -4.09
N ARG A 197 12.79 -8.73 -3.72
CA ARG A 197 11.37 -8.67 -3.35
C ARG A 197 10.65 -7.57 -4.12
N ILE A 198 9.38 -7.80 -4.41
CA ILE A 198 8.48 -6.85 -5.07
C ILE A 198 7.31 -6.51 -4.15
N PRO A 199 6.74 -5.30 -4.22
CA PRO A 199 5.61 -4.91 -3.38
C PRO A 199 4.33 -5.71 -3.71
N LEU A 200 3.42 -5.77 -2.74
CA LEU A 200 2.16 -6.50 -2.82
C LEU A 200 1.02 -5.73 -3.49
N GLY A 201 1.08 -4.40 -3.55
CA GLY A 201 0.03 -3.56 -4.13
C GLY A 201 -0.60 -2.59 -3.14
N VAL A 202 -1.92 -2.63 -3.05
CA VAL A 202 -2.72 -1.76 -2.17
C VAL A 202 -2.84 -2.36 -0.77
N ILE A 203 -2.51 -1.57 0.25
CA ILE A 203 -2.57 -1.93 1.67
C ILE A 203 -3.53 -1.00 2.41
N ILE A 204 -4.39 -1.58 3.25
CA ILE A 204 -5.36 -0.85 4.07
C ILE A 204 -4.77 -0.57 5.45
N LEU A 205 -4.87 0.66 5.94
CA LEU A 205 -4.44 1.04 7.28
C LEU A 205 -5.57 1.71 8.08
N LYS A 206 -5.61 1.44 9.38
CA LYS A 206 -6.47 2.08 10.36
C LYS A 206 -5.81 2.02 11.73
N GLU A 207 -5.50 3.15 12.34
CA GLU A 207 -4.88 3.18 13.67
C GLU A 207 -5.55 4.22 14.55
N LYS A 208 -5.54 4.00 15.87
CA LYS A 208 -5.95 5.03 16.83
C LYS A 208 -4.80 6.00 17.16
N ASN A 209 -3.57 5.50 17.11
CA ASN A 209 -2.37 6.24 17.48
C ASN A 209 -1.69 6.78 16.22
N GLU A 210 -1.48 8.11 16.17
CA GLU A 210 -0.86 8.82 15.05
C GLU A 210 0.55 8.31 14.74
N ASN A 211 1.36 8.04 15.76
CA ASN A 211 2.72 7.54 15.56
C ASN A 211 2.71 6.12 14.94
N ILE A 212 1.80 5.25 15.39
CA ILE A 212 1.66 3.90 14.81
C ILE A 212 1.20 3.98 13.35
N LEU A 213 0.25 4.88 13.05
CA LEU A 213 -0.20 5.12 11.68
C LEU A 213 0.97 5.51 10.78
N PHE A 214 1.76 6.50 11.20
CA PHE A 214 2.91 6.99 10.42
C PHE A 214 4.01 5.93 10.26
N ILE A 215 4.31 5.14 11.29
CA ILE A 215 5.28 4.04 11.17
C ILE A 215 4.82 3.04 10.09
N ARG A 216 3.56 2.58 10.16
CA ARG A 216 3.02 1.60 9.22
C ARG A 216 2.88 2.19 7.81
N LEU A 217 2.47 3.45 7.70
CA LEU A 217 2.40 4.20 6.45
C LEU A 217 3.78 4.24 5.78
N LEU A 218 4.82 4.67 6.49
CA LEU A 218 6.18 4.79 5.93
C LEU A 218 6.77 3.43 5.54
N GLN A 219 6.60 2.39 6.38
CA GLN A 219 7.03 1.03 6.03
C GLN A 219 6.37 0.54 4.74
N THR A 220 5.07 0.81 4.58
CA THR A 220 4.29 0.44 3.40
C THR A 220 4.73 1.22 2.15
N LEU A 221 4.93 2.52 2.27
CA LEU A 221 5.34 3.37 1.16
C LEU A 221 6.78 3.07 0.71
N ILE A 222 7.73 2.91 1.65
CA ILE A 222 9.13 2.60 1.33
C ILE A 222 9.25 1.27 0.58
N THR A 223 8.42 0.29 0.92
CA THR A 223 8.37 -1.01 0.23
C THR A 223 7.80 -0.94 -1.19
N GLY A 224 7.18 0.18 -1.57
CA GLY A 224 6.63 0.40 -2.91
C GLY A 224 5.14 0.09 -3.04
N ASN A 225 4.45 -0.15 -1.92
CA ASN A 225 3.00 -0.33 -1.87
C ASN A 225 2.28 1.02 -1.82
N THR A 226 1.01 1.04 -2.19
CA THR A 226 0.11 2.18 -1.97
C THR A 226 -0.82 1.92 -0.79
N VAL A 227 -1.40 2.99 -0.26
CA VAL A 227 -2.18 2.94 0.98
C VAL A 227 -3.57 3.52 0.80
N ILE A 228 -4.56 2.83 1.35
CA ILE A 228 -5.87 3.41 1.66
C ILE A 228 -6.01 3.42 3.18
N VAL A 229 -6.06 4.61 3.77
CA VAL A 229 -6.38 4.78 5.18
C VAL A 229 -7.90 4.81 5.32
N ILE A 230 -8.45 4.01 6.24
CA ILE A 230 -9.88 4.00 6.53
C ILE A 230 -10.13 4.57 7.92
N ASN A 231 -11.04 5.52 8.02
CA ASN A 231 -11.26 6.27 9.26
C ASN A 231 -12.72 6.28 9.73
N ASP A 232 -12.87 6.24 11.05
CA ASP A 232 -14.06 6.56 11.82
C ASP A 232 -13.74 7.58 12.92
N VAL A 233 -14.74 7.89 13.74
CA VAL A 233 -14.63 8.82 14.88
C VAL A 233 -13.58 8.41 15.93
N ASN A 234 -13.20 7.13 15.97
CA ASN A 234 -12.27 6.59 16.98
C ASN A 234 -10.86 6.38 16.42
N SER A 235 -10.63 6.70 15.16
CA SER A 235 -9.38 6.49 14.44
C SER A 235 -8.59 7.79 14.27
N CYS A 236 -7.28 7.65 14.04
CA CYS A 236 -6.39 8.75 13.75
C CYS A 236 -6.69 9.33 12.37
N ASN A 237 -6.81 10.66 12.32
CA ASN A 237 -7.17 11.36 11.11
C ASN A 237 -5.95 11.71 10.24
N LEU A 238 -5.92 11.25 8.99
CA LEU A 238 -4.88 11.62 8.03
C LEU A 238 -5.17 12.95 7.30
N LEU A 239 -6.40 13.47 7.38
CA LEU A 239 -6.81 14.70 6.67
C LEU A 239 -5.82 15.87 6.82
N PRO A 240 -5.28 16.20 8.01
CA PRO A 240 -4.35 17.32 8.16
C PRO A 240 -3.05 17.21 7.35
N TYR A 241 -2.74 16.01 6.82
CA TYR A 241 -1.50 15.71 6.11
C TYR A 241 -1.70 15.56 4.59
N CYS A 242 -2.93 15.47 4.10
CA CYS A 242 -3.23 15.21 2.69
C CYS A 242 -2.59 16.23 1.74
N GLU A 243 -2.64 17.51 2.09
CA GLU A 243 -1.99 18.58 1.30
C GLU A 243 -0.46 18.53 1.40
N MET A 244 0.07 18.11 2.55
CA MET A 244 1.52 17.93 2.73
C MET A 244 2.04 16.83 1.82
N PHE A 245 1.34 15.70 1.71
CA PHE A 245 1.74 14.60 0.82
C PHE A 245 1.84 15.05 -0.63
N THR A 246 0.84 15.81 -1.09
CA THR A 246 0.81 16.35 -2.46
C THR A 246 1.97 17.31 -2.67
N THR A 247 2.19 18.24 -1.74
CA THR A 247 3.31 19.21 -1.77
C THR A 247 4.68 18.52 -1.76
N CYS A 248 4.82 17.38 -1.06
CA CYS A 248 6.06 16.62 -1.00
C CYS A 248 6.39 15.85 -2.30
N GLY A 249 5.49 15.88 -3.29
CA GLY A 249 5.65 15.14 -4.54
C GLY A 249 5.27 13.67 -4.46
N ILE A 250 4.46 13.28 -3.45
CA ILE A 250 3.86 11.94 -3.41
C ILE A 250 2.83 11.86 -4.55
N PRO A 251 2.96 10.91 -5.49
CA PRO A 251 2.05 10.84 -6.63
C PRO A 251 0.59 10.62 -6.24
N ALA A 252 -0.32 11.10 -7.09
CA ALA A 252 -1.74 10.84 -6.98
C ALA A 252 -2.02 9.32 -6.84
N GLY A 253 -2.92 8.99 -5.90
CA GLY A 253 -3.31 7.61 -5.61
C GLY A 253 -2.32 6.81 -4.75
N VAL A 254 -1.16 7.36 -4.38
CA VAL A 254 -0.22 6.61 -3.51
C VAL A 254 -0.71 6.54 -2.06
N ILE A 255 -1.31 7.63 -1.58
CA ILE A 255 -1.97 7.71 -0.28
C ILE A 255 -3.41 8.15 -0.54
N ASN A 256 -4.35 7.37 -0.04
CA ASN A 256 -5.77 7.63 -0.17
C ASN A 256 -6.44 7.53 1.21
N LEU A 257 -7.59 8.16 1.37
CA LEU A 257 -8.36 8.22 2.59
C LEU A 257 -9.85 8.01 2.28
N LEU A 258 -10.44 7.05 2.98
CA LEU A 258 -11.88 6.86 3.04
C LEU A 258 -12.35 7.01 4.46
N SER A 259 -13.58 7.51 4.61
CA SER A 259 -14.21 7.62 5.91
C SER A 259 -15.63 7.08 5.86
N CYS A 260 -16.08 6.45 6.94
CA CYS A 260 -17.46 5.97 7.08
C CYS A 260 -17.86 5.97 8.56
N GLU A 261 -19.12 6.32 8.87
CA GLU A 261 -19.64 6.25 10.25
C GLU A 261 -19.58 4.81 10.78
N ASN A 262 -19.94 3.84 9.94
CA ASN A 262 -19.84 2.43 10.26
C ASN A 262 -18.58 1.81 9.61
N ILE A 263 -17.47 1.86 10.35
CA ILE A 263 -16.18 1.36 9.87
C ILE A 263 -16.21 -0.10 9.44
N ASN A 264 -17.09 -0.92 10.02
CA ASN A 264 -17.22 -2.34 9.67
C ASN A 264 -17.57 -2.53 8.19
N VAL A 265 -18.26 -1.56 7.57
CA VAL A 265 -18.55 -1.58 6.12
C VAL A 265 -17.24 -1.50 5.33
N LEU A 266 -16.36 -0.56 5.68
CA LEU A 266 -15.06 -0.41 5.03
C LEU A 266 -14.16 -1.62 5.30
N GLU A 267 -14.12 -2.12 6.54
CA GLU A 267 -13.33 -3.31 6.89
C GLU A 267 -13.79 -4.56 6.13
N ASN A 268 -15.09 -4.86 6.12
CA ASN A 268 -15.59 -6.03 5.42
C ASN A 268 -15.29 -5.98 3.92
N ARG A 269 -15.40 -4.80 3.30
CA ARG A 269 -15.11 -4.63 1.87
C ARG A 269 -13.61 -4.64 1.58
N LEU A 270 -12.81 -3.85 2.28
CA LEU A 270 -11.39 -3.65 1.94
C LEU A 270 -10.45 -4.67 2.60
N CYS A 271 -10.80 -5.17 3.79
CA CYS A 271 -10.00 -6.11 4.57
C CYS A 271 -10.52 -7.55 4.52
N SER A 272 -11.71 -7.80 3.93
CA SER A 272 -12.38 -9.11 3.93
C SER A 272 -12.69 -9.65 5.33
N GLY A 273 -12.99 -8.76 6.28
CA GLY A 273 -13.28 -9.09 7.67
C GLY A 273 -12.79 -7.98 8.60
N GLN A 274 -12.53 -8.32 9.86
CA GLN A 274 -12.03 -7.33 10.83
C GLN A 274 -10.63 -6.83 10.46
N TYR A 275 -10.42 -5.52 10.57
CA TYR A 275 -9.11 -4.91 10.35
C TYR A 275 -8.02 -5.52 11.24
N SER A 276 -8.39 -5.87 12.48
CA SER A 276 -7.49 -6.44 13.48
C SER A 276 -6.84 -7.76 13.01
N ASP A 277 -7.55 -8.56 12.22
CA ASP A 277 -7.02 -9.80 11.64
C ASP A 277 -6.25 -9.54 10.36
N TYR A 278 -6.77 -8.65 9.51
CA TYR A 278 -6.09 -8.22 8.29
C TYR A 278 -4.69 -7.66 8.57
N ILE A 279 -4.54 -6.79 9.55
CA ILE A 279 -3.29 -6.06 9.79
C ILE A 279 -2.17 -6.96 10.33
N LYS A 280 -2.52 -8.07 11.01
CA LYS A 280 -1.56 -9.06 11.53
C LYS A 280 -0.77 -9.76 10.43
N ALA A 281 -1.31 -9.79 9.20
CA ALA A 281 -0.60 -10.34 8.05
C ALA A 281 0.61 -9.48 7.66
N PHE A 282 0.61 -8.18 7.99
CA PHE A 282 1.63 -7.22 7.57
C PHE A 282 2.55 -6.78 8.71
N PHE A 283 1.97 -6.53 9.89
CA PHE A 283 2.70 -5.95 11.02
C PHE A 283 2.52 -6.76 12.29
N ASP A 284 3.61 -6.85 13.07
CA ASP A 284 3.54 -7.46 14.39
C ASP A 284 2.79 -6.57 15.39
N LYS A 285 2.18 -7.23 16.39
CA LYS A 285 1.52 -6.55 17.52
C LYS A 285 2.50 -5.78 18.39
N SER A 286 3.77 -6.19 18.42
CA SER A 286 4.79 -5.49 19.20
C SER A 286 5.14 -4.18 18.49
N THR A 287 4.72 -3.07 19.08
CA THR A 287 5.14 -1.70 18.71
C THR A 287 6.63 -1.46 18.92
N THR A 288 7.39 -2.47 19.34
CA THR A 288 8.83 -2.41 19.48
C THR A 288 9.46 -2.15 18.13
N THR A 289 10.04 -0.97 18.05
CA THR A 289 10.80 -0.46 16.91
C THR A 289 12.20 -1.09 16.84
N SER A 290 12.33 -2.37 17.19
CA SER A 290 13.57 -3.13 17.06
C SER A 290 13.83 -3.43 15.58
N GLY A 291 15.11 -3.55 15.19
CA GLY A 291 15.50 -3.86 13.81
C GLY A 291 14.85 -5.13 13.25
N GLN A 292 14.52 -6.10 14.11
CA GLN A 292 13.88 -7.36 13.72
C GLN A 292 12.40 -7.17 13.31
N SER A 293 11.64 -6.30 13.99
CA SER A 293 10.25 -6.00 13.65
C SER A 293 10.13 -5.38 12.24
N TYR A 294 11.10 -4.54 11.86
CA TYR A 294 11.18 -3.95 10.52
C TYR A 294 11.47 -4.99 9.44
N ILE A 295 12.39 -5.93 9.68
CA ILE A 295 12.72 -6.99 8.72
C ILE A 295 11.50 -7.87 8.45
N LYS A 296 10.74 -8.21 9.50
CA LYS A 296 9.53 -9.01 9.35
C LYS A 296 8.43 -8.26 8.60
N SER A 297 8.19 -7.00 8.96
CA SER A 297 7.23 -6.14 8.23
C SER A 297 7.63 -5.99 6.76
N TYR A 298 8.93 -5.80 6.47
CA TYR A 298 9.44 -5.76 5.10
C TYR A 298 9.09 -7.04 4.33
N LYS A 299 9.37 -8.21 4.91
CA LYS A 299 9.03 -9.50 4.30
C LYS A 299 7.53 -9.66 4.09
N ASN A 300 6.71 -9.18 5.01
CA ASN A 300 5.25 -9.31 4.93
C ASN A 300 4.58 -8.30 3.99
N LEU A 301 5.24 -7.16 3.72
CA LEU A 301 4.77 -6.12 2.79
C LEU A 301 5.26 -6.34 1.35
N THR A 302 6.00 -7.41 1.09
CA THR A 302 6.58 -7.72 -0.21
C THR A 302 6.51 -9.21 -0.47
N MET A 303 6.68 -9.65 -1.71
CA MET A 303 6.76 -11.06 -2.08
C MET A 303 8.11 -11.38 -2.71
N SER A 304 8.51 -12.66 -2.69
CA SER A 304 9.79 -13.07 -3.26
C SER A 304 9.79 -12.98 -4.79
N LYS A 305 10.88 -12.47 -5.35
CA LYS A 305 11.19 -12.46 -6.77
C LYS A 305 12.47 -13.23 -7.01
N GLN A 306 12.45 -14.11 -8.00
CA GLN A 306 13.61 -14.92 -8.39
C GLN A 306 14.11 -14.50 -9.76
N ILE A 307 15.43 -14.38 -9.88
CA ILE A 307 16.14 -14.19 -11.14
C ILE A 307 17.06 -15.39 -11.31
N VAL A 308 16.86 -16.14 -12.38
CA VAL A 308 17.54 -17.41 -12.66
C VAL A 308 18.46 -17.23 -13.86
N ILE A 309 19.71 -17.65 -13.71
CA ILE A 309 20.74 -17.47 -14.73
C ILE A 309 21.49 -18.79 -14.86
N PRO A 310 21.43 -19.48 -16.01
CA PRO A 310 22.21 -20.68 -16.24
C PRO A 310 23.70 -20.36 -16.14
N SER A 311 24.43 -21.22 -15.46
CA SER A 311 25.89 -21.27 -15.52
C SER A 311 26.28 -21.98 -16.80
N LYS A 312 27.14 -21.37 -17.61
CA LYS A 312 27.78 -22.05 -18.74
C LYS A 312 28.71 -23.16 -18.24
#